data_AF-A0AAD2GDF2-F1
#
_entry.id   AF-A0AAD2GDF2-F1
#
_cell.length_a   1.000
_cell.length_b   1.000
_cell.length_c   1.000
_cell.angle_alpha   90.00
_cell.angle_beta   90.00
_cell.angle_gamma   90.00
#
_symmetry.space_group_name_H-M   'P 1'
#
loop_
_entity.id
_entity.type
_entity.pdbx_description
1 polymer ?
#
loop_
_entity_poly.entity_id
_entity_poly.type
_entity_poly.pdbx_seq_one_letter_code
_entity_poly.pdbx_strand_id
1 'polypeptide(L)'
;MRYAEEHSLIPDGQCGSRKRHQAIDLALSKRLVWDLLILQRRAAGWISNDAKSCFDRIVHWVAIIAMLRFGLTWRVLSSMFNMLSSATHWVRTGFGDSERTFKPPSVIPFQGCGQGNGAGPPIWISMSSVLIIMMEAMGYGFLGVMLAPLENLEAHKAQMVAEAKDWAEQL
;
A
#
# COMPACT_ATOMS: atom_id res chain seq x y z
N MET A 1 6.89 11.66 -3.47
CA MET A 1 6.25 11.28 -2.19
C MET A 1 6.00 12.43 -1.24
N ARG A 2 6.80 13.51 -1.21
CA ARG A 2 6.58 14.67 -0.30
C ARG A 2 5.15 15.23 -0.34
N TYR A 3 4.61 15.49 -1.54
CA TYR A 3 3.23 15.96 -1.70
C TYR A 3 2.21 15.03 -1.00
N ALA A 4 2.35 13.72 -1.18
CA ALA A 4 1.44 12.74 -0.58
C ALA A 4 1.54 12.67 0.95
N GLU A 5 2.71 12.92 1.52
CA GLU A 5 2.90 13.05 2.97
C GLU A 5 2.26 14.33 3.51
N GLU A 6 2.46 15.46 2.83
CA GLU A 6 1.89 16.77 3.22
C GLU A 6 0.36 16.79 3.17
N HIS A 7 -0.25 15.94 2.34
CA HIS A 7 -1.70 15.83 2.17
C HIS A 7 -2.28 14.57 2.83
N SER A 8 -1.52 13.88 3.69
CA SER A 8 -1.97 12.67 4.41
C SER A 8 -2.59 11.59 3.51
N LEU A 9 -2.04 11.41 2.31
CA LEU A 9 -2.55 10.45 1.32
C LEU A 9 -2.03 9.02 1.51
N ILE A 10 -0.99 8.87 2.33
CA ILE A 10 -0.35 7.61 2.69
C ILE A 10 -0.82 7.24 4.10
N PRO A 11 -1.50 6.10 4.30
CA PRO A 11 -1.96 5.68 5.62
C PRO A 11 -0.78 5.30 6.52
N ASP A 12 -0.97 5.38 7.82
CA ASP A 12 0.08 5.10 8.81
C ASP A 12 0.55 3.65 8.77
N GLY A 13 -0.33 2.71 8.38
CA GLY A 13 0.04 1.31 8.15
C GLY A 13 1.02 1.07 6.99
N GLN A 14 1.27 2.08 6.13
CA GLN A 14 2.23 1.97 5.02
C GLN A 14 3.62 2.45 5.44
N CYS A 15 4.49 1.48 5.76
CA CYS A 15 5.87 1.72 6.20
C CYS A 15 6.94 1.42 5.12
N GLY A 16 6.58 0.68 4.07
CA GLY A 16 7.52 0.21 3.05
C GLY A 16 7.94 1.33 2.09
N SER A 17 9.25 1.41 1.81
CA SER A 17 9.83 2.39 0.85
C SER A 17 9.47 3.86 1.14
N ARG A 18 9.10 4.15 2.39
CA ARG A 18 8.72 5.47 2.90
C ARG A 18 9.89 6.08 3.67
N LYS A 19 10.08 7.40 3.57
CA LYS A 19 11.17 8.08 4.30
C LYS A 19 10.94 7.98 5.80
N ARG A 20 12.04 7.83 6.57
CA ARG A 20 12.02 7.76 8.05
C ARG A 20 11.19 6.60 8.61
N HIS A 21 11.04 5.53 7.84
CA HIS A 21 10.45 4.28 8.29
C HIS A 21 11.48 3.17 8.09
N GLN A 22 11.54 2.23 9.03
CA GLN A 22 12.42 1.08 8.98
C GLN A 22 11.58 -0.20 9.15
N ALA A 23 12.09 -1.31 8.63
CA ALA A 23 11.40 -2.60 8.74
C ALA A 23 11.19 -3.03 10.22
N ILE A 24 12.09 -2.60 11.12
CA ILE A 24 11.98 -2.88 12.55
C ILE A 24 10.76 -2.21 13.19
N ASP A 25 10.33 -1.05 12.71
CA ASP A 25 9.16 -0.34 13.24
C ASP A 25 7.88 -1.15 13.02
N LEU A 26 7.76 -1.78 11.84
CA LEU A 26 6.64 -2.65 11.51
C LEU A 26 6.69 -3.97 12.28
N ALA A 27 7.89 -4.54 12.46
CA ALA A 27 8.08 -5.75 13.26
C ALA A 27 7.70 -5.51 14.74
N LEU A 28 8.09 -4.37 15.31
CA LEU A 28 7.71 -3.95 16.65
C LEU A 28 6.20 -3.75 16.76
N SER A 29 5.60 -3.02 15.82
CA SER A 29 4.14 -2.79 15.79
C SER A 29 3.37 -4.11 15.77
N LYS A 30 3.80 -5.05 14.92
CA LYS A 30 3.23 -6.42 14.87
C LYS A 30 3.37 -7.14 16.21
N ARG A 31 4.53 -7.04 16.87
CA ARG A 31 4.77 -7.67 18.17
C ARG A 31 3.85 -7.10 19.25
N LEU A 32 3.75 -5.78 19.34
CA LEU A 32 2.91 -5.08 20.32
C LEU A 32 1.42 -5.42 20.16
N VAL A 33 0.93 -5.52 18.91
CA VAL A 33 -0.45 -5.95 18.63
C VAL A 33 -0.70 -7.36 19.19
N TRP A 34 0.21 -8.30 18.96
CA TRP A 34 0.09 -9.67 19.50
C TRP A 34 0.14 -9.71 21.02
N ASP A 35 1.06 -8.96 21.64
CA ASP A 35 1.16 -8.90 23.10
C ASP A 35 -0.13 -8.33 23.71
N LEU A 36 -0.72 -7.31 23.10
CA LEU A 36 -1.99 -6.74 23.53
C LEU A 36 -3.17 -7.70 23.36
N LEU A 37 -3.22 -8.45 22.25
CA LEU A 37 -4.25 -9.48 22.03
C LEU A 37 -4.19 -10.58 23.09
N ILE A 38 -2.98 -11.01 23.48
CA ILE A 38 -2.77 -11.98 24.56
C ILE A 38 -3.24 -11.41 25.90
N LEU A 39 -2.84 -10.17 26.23
CA LEU A 39 -3.24 -9.50 27.48
C LEU A 39 -4.76 -9.34 27.58
N GLN A 40 -5.43 -9.00 26.47
CA GLN A 40 -6.88 -8.86 26.40
C GLN A 40 -7.62 -10.20 26.26
N ARG A 41 -6.90 -11.32 26.11
CA ARG A 41 -7.46 -12.65 25.84
C ARG A 41 -8.41 -12.66 24.63
N ARG A 42 -8.09 -11.90 23.59
CA ARG A 42 -8.90 -11.82 22.35
C ARG A 42 -8.35 -12.78 21.32
N ALA A 43 -9.23 -13.58 20.72
CA ALA A 43 -8.89 -14.40 19.56
C ALA A 43 -8.62 -13.48 18.35
N ALA A 44 -7.55 -13.76 17.61
CA ALA A 44 -7.17 -13.01 16.43
C ALA A 44 -6.45 -13.91 15.42
N GLY A 45 -6.55 -13.55 14.14
CA GLY A 45 -5.81 -14.16 13.05
C GLY A 45 -4.94 -13.12 12.34
N TRP A 46 -3.80 -13.55 11.80
CA TRP A 46 -2.91 -12.70 11.02
C TRP A 46 -2.68 -13.27 9.63
N ILE A 47 -2.96 -12.48 8.60
CA ILE A 47 -2.69 -12.84 7.22
C ILE A 47 -1.35 -12.22 6.81
N SER A 48 -0.38 -13.08 6.51
CA SER A 48 0.91 -12.66 5.95
C SER A 48 0.89 -12.88 4.45
N ASN A 49 0.39 -11.89 3.72
CA ASN A 49 0.28 -11.96 2.27
C ASN A 49 1.53 -11.41 1.59
N ASP A 50 2.09 -12.16 0.64
CA ASP A 50 3.14 -11.69 -0.26
C ASP A 50 2.61 -11.69 -1.70
N ALA A 51 2.75 -10.55 -2.38
CA ALA A 51 2.23 -10.39 -3.73
C ALA A 51 3.22 -10.99 -4.75
N LYS A 52 2.82 -12.10 -5.38
CA LYS A 52 3.62 -12.80 -6.39
C LYS A 52 4.07 -11.85 -7.51
N SER A 53 5.40 -11.71 -7.69
CA SER A 53 6.01 -10.87 -8.74
C SER A 53 5.40 -9.45 -8.78
N CYS A 54 5.27 -8.82 -7.60
CA CYS A 54 4.48 -7.62 -7.39
C CYS A 54 4.78 -6.48 -8.37
N PHE A 55 6.06 -6.23 -8.71
CA PHE A 55 6.46 -5.17 -9.64
C PHE A 55 6.24 -5.52 -11.11
N ASP A 56 6.40 -6.79 -11.47
CA ASP A 56 6.27 -7.26 -12.86
C ASP A 56 4.79 -7.43 -13.26
N ARG A 57 3.89 -7.58 -12.28
CA ARG A 57 2.45 -7.77 -12.49
C ARG A 57 1.61 -6.52 -12.25
N ILE A 58 2.23 -5.34 -12.17
CA ILE A 58 1.49 -4.10 -11.94
C ILE A 58 0.61 -3.76 -13.14
N VAL A 59 -0.70 -3.76 -12.84
CA VAL A 59 -1.77 -2.95 -13.40
C VAL A 59 -1.41 -1.54 -13.89
N HIS A 60 -0.93 -1.26 -15.12
CA HIS A 60 -0.57 0.13 -15.50
C HIS A 60 -1.72 1.11 -15.28
N TRP A 61 -2.96 0.77 -15.70
CA TRP A 61 -4.11 1.64 -15.51
C TRP A 61 -4.44 1.86 -14.03
N VAL A 62 -4.31 0.82 -13.19
CA VAL A 62 -4.51 0.90 -11.73
C VAL A 62 -3.48 1.83 -11.12
N ALA A 63 -2.21 1.65 -11.50
CA ALA A 63 -1.11 2.48 -11.05
C ALA A 63 -1.28 3.94 -11.47
N ILE A 64 -1.70 4.20 -12.71
CA ILE A 64 -1.95 5.56 -13.20
C ILE A 64 -3.01 6.26 -12.35
N ILE A 65 -4.16 5.62 -12.09
CA ILE A 65 -5.23 6.22 -11.27
C ILE A 65 -4.73 6.48 -9.84
N ALA A 66 -4.03 5.52 -9.24
CA ALA A 66 -3.46 5.68 -7.90
C ALA A 66 -2.43 6.84 -7.84
N MET A 67 -1.60 7.01 -8.88
CA MET A 67 -0.61 8.08 -8.94
C MET A 67 -1.22 9.45 -9.26
N LEU A 68 -2.31 9.51 -10.02
CA LEU A 68 -3.09 10.76 -10.21
C LEU A 68 -3.62 11.27 -8.87
N ARG A 69 -4.13 10.38 -8.00
CA ARG A 69 -4.51 10.73 -6.62
C ARG A 69 -3.35 11.32 -5.82
N PHE A 70 -2.12 10.86 -6.07
CA PHE A 70 -0.89 11.35 -5.44
C PHE A 70 -0.39 12.69 -6.00
N GLY A 71 -1.16 13.35 -6.87
CA GLY A 71 -0.88 14.68 -7.39
C GLY A 71 0.02 14.71 -8.62
N LEU A 72 0.29 13.57 -9.25
CA LEU A 72 1.02 13.55 -10.52
C LEU A 72 0.11 13.99 -11.67
N THR A 73 0.69 14.65 -12.67
CA THR A 73 -0.06 15.08 -13.85
C THR A 73 -0.16 13.97 -14.89
N TRP A 74 -1.25 13.98 -15.67
CA TRP A 74 -1.45 13.02 -16.77
C TRP A 74 -0.27 12.96 -17.75
N ARG A 75 0.34 14.12 -18.05
CA ARG A 75 1.47 14.21 -18.99
C ARG A 75 2.69 13.41 -18.52
N VAL A 76 3.03 13.52 -17.23
CA VAL A 76 4.15 12.78 -16.63
C VAL A 76 3.86 11.29 -16.63
N LEU A 77 2.66 10.90 -16.21
CA LEU A 77 2.26 9.50 -16.14
C LEU A 77 2.20 8.85 -17.51
N SER A 78 1.58 9.52 -18.49
CA SER A 78 1.50 9.03 -19.87
C SER A 78 2.90 8.83 -20.45
N SER A 79 3.82 9.77 -20.25
CA SER A 79 5.21 9.60 -20.71
C SER A 79 5.90 8.40 -20.06
N MET A 80 5.76 8.23 -18.75
CA MET A 80 6.42 7.16 -17.99
C MET A 80 5.87 5.78 -18.36
N PHE A 81 4.55 5.62 -18.36
CA PHE A 81 3.90 4.34 -18.64
C PHE A 81 3.97 3.97 -20.12
N ASN A 82 3.93 4.93 -21.04
CA ASN A 82 4.19 4.64 -22.46
C ASN A 82 5.58 4.04 -22.65
N MET A 83 6.60 4.64 -22.02
CA MET A 83 7.97 4.11 -22.08
C MET A 83 8.07 2.69 -21.51
N LEU A 84 7.50 2.45 -20.32
CA LEU A 84 7.49 1.12 -19.70
C LEU A 84 6.78 0.09 -20.58
N SER A 85 5.69 0.48 -21.24
CA SER A 85 4.86 -0.43 -22.04
C SER A 85 5.54 -0.88 -23.33
N SER A 86 6.47 -0.08 -23.86
CA SER A 86 7.21 -0.34 -25.11
C SER A 86 8.70 -0.61 -24.89
N ALA A 87 9.16 -0.69 -23.65
CA ALA A 87 10.57 -0.83 -23.32
C ALA A 87 11.14 -2.17 -23.82
N THR A 88 12.36 -2.11 -24.35
CA THR A 88 13.18 -3.28 -24.63
C THR A 88 14.28 -3.35 -23.57
N HIS A 89 14.42 -4.51 -22.94
CA HIS A 89 15.32 -4.73 -21.83
C HIS A 89 16.45 -5.68 -22.22
N TRP A 90 17.66 -5.32 -21.80
CA TRP A 90 18.85 -6.16 -21.82
C TRP A 90 19.26 -6.48 -20.38
N VAL A 91 19.80 -7.67 -20.17
CA VAL A 91 20.35 -8.05 -18.87
C VAL A 91 21.85 -7.76 -18.89
N ARG A 92 22.30 -6.83 -18.04
CA ARG A 92 23.73 -6.57 -17.82
C ARG A 92 24.25 -7.46 -16.72
N THR A 93 25.34 -8.17 -17.00
CA THR A 93 26.07 -9.00 -16.03
C THR A 93 27.53 -8.53 -15.91
N GLY A 94 28.32 -9.15 -15.02
CA GLY A 94 29.76 -8.90 -14.94
C GLY A 94 30.54 -9.25 -16.22
N PHE A 95 29.94 -10.02 -17.14
CA PHE A 95 30.54 -10.41 -18.42
C PHE A 95 30.06 -9.55 -19.60
N GLY A 96 29.26 -8.51 -19.34
CA GLY A 96 28.66 -7.66 -20.38
C GLY A 96 27.15 -7.82 -20.48
N ASP A 97 26.58 -7.29 -21.56
CA ASP A 97 25.15 -7.29 -21.86
C ASP A 97 24.71 -8.58 -22.56
N SER A 98 23.48 -9.02 -22.28
CA SER A 98 22.89 -10.19 -22.93
C SER A 98 22.70 -9.98 -24.43
N GLU A 99 22.98 -11.01 -25.24
CA GLU A 99 22.71 -10.98 -26.68
C GLU A 99 21.21 -10.95 -26.98
N ARG A 100 20.41 -11.60 -26.13
CA ARG A 100 18.95 -11.62 -26.24
C ARG A 100 18.34 -10.45 -25.49
N THR A 101 17.16 -10.04 -25.95
CA THR A 101 16.36 -8.97 -25.36
C THR A 101 15.03 -9.47 -24.84
N PHE A 102 14.51 -8.80 -23.81
CA PHE A 102 13.14 -8.94 -23.36
C PHE A 102 12.35 -7.70 -23.84
N LYS A 103 11.36 -7.91 -24.70
CA LYS A 103 10.55 -6.86 -25.32
C LYS A 103 9.11 -7.33 -25.47
N PRO A 104 8.13 -6.42 -25.66
CA PRO A 104 6.73 -6.81 -25.78
C PRO A 104 6.55 -7.90 -26.84
N PRO A 105 5.86 -9.02 -26.54
CA PRO A 105 5.79 -10.17 -27.43
C PRO A 105 4.90 -9.93 -28.66
N SER A 106 4.12 -8.84 -28.69
CA SER A 106 3.22 -8.47 -29.78
C SER A 106 2.82 -6.98 -29.66
N VAL A 107 1.71 -6.60 -30.29
CA VAL A 107 1.03 -5.30 -30.10
C VAL A 107 0.48 -5.08 -28.69
N ILE A 108 0.42 -6.13 -27.87
CA ILE A 108 -0.02 -6.01 -26.48
C ILE A 108 1.10 -5.35 -25.67
N PRO A 109 0.87 -4.16 -25.09
CA PRO A 109 1.90 -3.46 -24.33
C PRO A 109 2.25 -4.23 -23.04
N PHE A 110 3.50 -4.11 -22.60
CA PHE A 110 3.90 -4.69 -21.33
C PHE A 110 3.16 -4.04 -20.15
N GLN A 111 2.84 -4.87 -19.17
CA GLN A 111 2.40 -4.46 -17.85
C GLN A 111 3.58 -4.59 -16.88
N GLY A 112 3.42 -4.05 -15.67
CA GLY A 112 4.49 -4.02 -14.68
C GLY A 112 5.37 -2.78 -14.81
N CYS A 113 5.96 -2.36 -13.70
CA CYS A 113 6.98 -1.32 -13.74
C CYS A 113 8.38 -1.91 -13.91
N GLY A 114 8.54 -3.23 -13.77
CA GLY A 114 9.83 -3.89 -13.71
C GLY A 114 10.62 -3.56 -12.43
N GLN A 115 11.72 -4.27 -12.22
CA GLN A 115 12.61 -4.11 -11.06
C GLN A 115 13.85 -3.29 -11.42
N GLY A 116 14.47 -2.67 -10.40
CA GLY A 116 15.73 -1.93 -10.56
C GLY A 116 15.59 -0.48 -11.02
N ASN A 117 14.38 0.03 -11.26
CA ASN A 117 14.14 1.44 -11.51
C ASN A 117 13.69 2.17 -10.23
N GLY A 118 13.92 3.49 -10.19
CA GLY A 118 13.54 4.32 -9.04
C GLY A 118 12.04 4.61 -8.90
N ALA A 119 11.22 4.30 -9.91
CA ALA A 119 9.78 4.58 -9.92
C ALA A 119 8.95 3.44 -9.31
N GLY A 120 9.46 2.20 -9.33
CA GLY A 120 8.76 1.01 -8.84
C GLY A 120 8.24 1.14 -7.40
N PRO A 121 9.10 1.51 -6.42
CA PRO A 121 8.63 1.66 -5.04
C PRO A 121 7.56 2.75 -4.84
N PRO A 122 7.70 3.97 -5.39
CA PRO A 122 6.62 4.96 -5.39
C PRO A 122 5.31 4.49 -6.05
N ILE A 123 5.39 3.77 -7.18
CA ILE A 123 4.22 3.18 -7.84
C ILE A 123 3.52 2.22 -6.88
N TRP A 124 4.26 1.31 -6.25
CA TRP A 124 3.70 0.35 -5.29
C TRP A 124 3.06 1.03 -4.07
N ILE A 125 3.72 2.04 -3.49
CA ILE A 125 3.15 2.80 -2.36
C ILE A 125 1.83 3.44 -2.76
N SER A 126 1.73 4.02 -3.96
CA SER A 126 0.49 4.68 -4.40
C SER A 126 -0.71 3.73 -4.42
N MET A 127 -0.53 2.52 -4.94
CA MET A 127 -1.59 1.51 -5.01
C MET A 127 -1.88 0.88 -3.66
N SER A 128 -0.84 0.46 -2.93
CA SER A 128 -1.00 -0.17 -1.61
C SER A 128 -1.60 0.77 -0.57
N SER A 129 -1.36 2.09 -0.67
CA SER A 129 -2.02 3.08 0.19
C SER A 129 -3.53 3.05 0.02
N VAL A 130 -4.02 2.94 -1.22
CA VAL A 130 -5.46 2.81 -1.50
C VAL A 130 -6.00 1.52 -0.90
N LEU A 131 -5.29 0.39 -1.06
CA LEU A 131 -5.70 -0.89 -0.49
C LEU A 131 -5.77 -0.85 1.05
N ILE A 132 -4.78 -0.24 1.70
CA ILE A 132 -4.76 -0.10 3.16
C ILE A 132 -5.91 0.79 3.64
N ILE A 133 -6.15 1.93 2.99
CA ILE A 133 -7.28 2.82 3.32
C ILE A 133 -8.62 2.09 3.16
N MET A 134 -8.77 1.27 2.10
CA MET A 134 -9.99 0.46 1.91
C MET A 134 -10.15 -0.57 3.03
N MET A 135 -9.07 -1.24 3.43
CA MET A 135 -9.09 -2.18 4.56
C MET A 135 -9.48 -1.47 5.87
N GLU A 136 -8.88 -0.32 6.15
CA GLU A 136 -9.21 0.51 7.32
C GLU A 136 -10.69 0.92 7.33
N ALA A 137 -11.21 1.38 6.19
CA ALA A 137 -12.61 1.78 6.04
C ALA A 137 -13.59 0.60 6.24
N MET A 138 -13.17 -0.63 5.93
CA MET A 138 -13.94 -1.85 6.19
C MET A 138 -13.80 -2.36 7.64
N GLY A 139 -13.06 -1.66 8.49
CA GLY A 139 -12.79 -2.08 9.87
C GLY A 139 -11.73 -3.20 9.97
N TYR A 140 -11.03 -3.51 8.88
CA TYR A 140 -9.89 -4.42 8.89
C TYR A 140 -8.64 -3.68 9.37
N GLY A 141 -8.55 -3.54 10.68
CA GLY A 141 -7.42 -2.96 11.38
C GLY A 141 -7.45 -3.36 12.84
N PHE A 142 -6.36 -3.12 13.54
CA PHE A 142 -6.35 -3.29 14.99
C PHE A 142 -6.70 -1.95 15.64
N LEU A 143 -7.96 -1.78 16.02
CA LEU A 143 -8.36 -0.67 16.89
C LEU A 143 -7.96 -1.04 18.32
N GLY A 144 -6.72 -0.70 18.68
CA GLY A 144 -6.32 -0.69 20.07
C GLY A 144 -7.08 0.42 20.77
N VAL A 145 -8.07 0.08 21.60
CA VAL A 145 -8.43 0.95 22.72
C VAL A 145 -7.24 0.91 23.68
N MET A 146 -6.15 1.57 23.29
CA MET A 146 -5.15 2.02 24.24
C MET A 146 -5.91 3.05 25.04
N LEU A 147 -6.42 2.62 26.19
CA LEU A 147 -7.25 3.38 27.12
C LEU A 147 -7.06 4.87 26.86
N ALA A 148 -8.01 5.48 26.13
CA ALA A 148 -8.16 6.92 26.19
C ALA A 148 -8.14 7.28 27.68
N PRO A 149 -7.55 8.42 28.09
CA PRO A 149 -7.64 8.87 29.48
C PRO A 149 -9.07 8.61 29.95
N LEU A 150 -9.23 7.94 31.11
CA LEU A 150 -10.49 7.34 31.58
C LEU A 150 -11.71 8.27 31.45
N GLU A 151 -11.48 9.57 31.36
CA GLU A 151 -12.44 10.64 31.07
C GLU A 151 -13.25 10.48 29.76
N ASN A 152 -12.72 9.84 28.70
CA ASN A 152 -13.40 9.77 27.39
C ASN A 152 -14.00 8.40 27.03
N LEU A 153 -13.96 7.43 27.95
CA LEU A 153 -14.43 6.07 27.68
C LEU A 153 -15.95 6.00 27.42
N GLU A 154 -16.73 6.81 28.14
CA GLU A 154 -18.20 6.83 28.00
C GLU A 154 -18.65 7.50 26.69
N ALA A 155 -17.96 8.57 26.27
CA ALA A 155 -18.23 9.22 24.98
C ALA A 155 -17.96 8.28 23.79
N HIS A 156 -16.86 7.52 23.86
CA HIS A 156 -16.51 6.59 22.79
C HIS A 156 -17.43 5.36 22.74
N LYS A 157 -17.82 4.81 23.91
CA LYS A 157 -18.85 3.75 23.97
C LYS A 157 -20.19 4.23 23.41
N ALA A 158 -20.60 5.45 23.74
CA ALA A 158 -21.85 6.03 23.25
C ALA A 158 -21.84 6.18 21.72
N GLN A 159 -20.71 6.60 21.15
CA GLN A 159 -20.55 6.71 19.69
C GLN A 159 -20.62 5.34 19.01
N MET A 160 -19.91 4.33 19.52
CA MET A 160 -19.95 2.98 18.93
C MET A 160 -21.34 2.34 19.02
N VAL A 161 -22.09 2.60 20.10
CA VAL A 161 -23.48 2.13 20.23
C VAL A 161 -24.41 2.88 19.28
N ALA A 162 -24.20 4.18 19.07
CA ALA A 162 -24.97 4.97 18.12
C ALA A 162 -24.75 4.48 16.68
N GLU A 163 -23.49 4.26 16.29
CA GLU A 163 -23.14 3.71 14.98
C GLU A 163 -23.74 2.31 14.80
N ALA A 164 -23.61 1.41 15.78
CA ALA A 164 -24.19 0.07 15.69
C ALA A 164 -25.73 0.04 15.58
N LYS A 165 -26.43 1.02 16.17
CA LYS A 165 -27.88 1.17 16.02
C LYS A 165 -28.27 1.69 14.64
N ASP A 166 -27.51 2.64 14.10
CA ASP A 166 -27.75 3.21 12.77
C ASP A 166 -27.62 2.13 11.66
N TRP A 167 -26.66 1.22 11.81
CA TRP A 167 -26.53 0.04 10.94
C TRP A 167 -27.68 -0.96 11.09
N ALA A 168 -28.28 -1.08 12.27
CA ALA A 168 -29.40 -1.99 12.52
C ALA A 168 -30.74 -1.44 12.01
N GLU A 169 -30.88 -0.12 11.88
CA GLU A 169 -32.07 0.55 11.34
C GLU A 169 -32.08 0.65 9.80
N GLN A 170 -30.93 0.40 9.16
CA GLN A 170 -30.77 0.37 7.70
C GLN A 170 -30.95 -1.04 7.08
N LEU A 171 -31.34 -2.03 7.90
CA LEU A 171 -31.73 -3.40 7.51
C LEU A 171 -33.23 -3.62 7.74
#